data_AF-A0A0K8JEI8-F1
#
_entry.id   AF-A0A0K8JEI8-F1
#
_cell.length_a   1.000
_cell.length_b   1.000
_cell.length_c   1.000
_cell.angle_alpha   90.00
_cell.angle_beta   90.00
_cell.angle_gamma   90.00
#
_symmetry.space_group_name_H-M   'P 1'
#
loop_
_entity.id
_entity.type
_entity.pdbx_description
1 polymer ?
#
loop_
_entity_poly.entity_id
_entity_poly.type
_entity_poly.pdbx_seq_one_letter_code
_entity_poly.pdbx_strand_id
1 'polypeptide(L)'
;MRHLLLLVAFCLTVTGAFLPTAASAETDTYEIRSLPRASDDLYKGIPANWYPVYALKGFDAYAAALGSDWTSSSGNKKFLPALKDWVTAAEKKGWLVSREITAAEVGALLILSDSYGTYAGLVTEVYADKLYYKMPNIEGLPSLFTLNYSDKNLGGYKLIGLIVPRQAAASAFSFNAARLPSVEPDESYKGLPPGSPLIPLLKEFDRLHSQSIAWTDQLEQWLALAEANRLKVSLDPRSAKTGALLLTYKNRKIAEARLVKAVYPDRIIVEQSANNQIHFEQLLYSDLSNFAFYIYPQQA
;
A
#
# COMPACT_ATOMS: atom_id res chain seq x y z
N MET A 1 -88.24 -4.10 -4.72
CA MET A 1 -88.50 -5.35 -3.97
C MET A 1 -87.26 -5.71 -3.16
N ARG A 2 -87.45 -5.79 -1.84
CA ARG A 2 -86.79 -6.67 -0.86
C ARG A 2 -85.25 -6.80 -0.83
N HIS A 3 -84.69 -6.12 0.18
CA HIS A 3 -83.69 -6.55 1.19
C HIS A 3 -82.90 -7.87 1.01
N LEU A 4 -81.57 -7.79 1.16
CA LEU A 4 -80.75 -8.49 2.19
C LEU A 4 -79.29 -7.98 2.06
N LEU A 5 -78.77 -7.06 2.89
CA LEU A 5 -78.11 -7.29 4.18
C LEU A 5 -77.14 -8.48 4.21
N LEU A 6 -75.84 -8.22 4.07
CA LEU A 6 -74.83 -8.89 4.88
C LEU A 6 -73.63 -7.97 5.11
N LEU A 7 -73.50 -7.60 6.38
CA LEU A 7 -72.47 -6.77 6.99
C LEU A 7 -71.50 -7.74 7.65
N VAL A 8 -70.22 -7.78 7.26
CA VAL A 8 -69.13 -8.24 8.13
C VAL A 8 -67.92 -7.35 7.91
N ALA A 9 -67.43 -6.83 9.03
CA ALA A 9 -66.35 -5.88 9.19
C ALA A 9 -64.96 -6.51 8.98
N PHE A 10 -63.94 -5.66 9.19
CA PHE A 10 -62.56 -6.01 9.55
C PHE A 10 -61.60 -6.38 8.40
N CYS A 11 -60.87 -5.40 7.89
CA CYS A 11 -59.47 -5.14 8.30
C CYS A 11 -58.81 -4.15 7.34
N LEU A 12 -58.37 -3.01 7.88
CA LEU A 12 -57.31 -2.20 7.27
C LEU A 12 -56.10 -3.12 7.02
N THR A 13 -55.80 -3.40 5.75
CA THR A 13 -54.46 -3.84 5.36
C THR A 13 -53.84 -2.73 4.53
N VAL A 14 -53.15 -1.85 5.25
CA VAL A 14 -52.02 -1.10 4.73
C VAL A 14 -51.01 -2.15 4.27
N THR A 15 -51.11 -2.60 3.01
CA THR A 15 -50.03 -3.34 2.38
C THR A 15 -48.96 -2.32 2.07
N GLY A 16 -48.06 -2.16 3.04
CA GLY A 16 -46.86 -1.35 2.91
C GLY A 16 -46.14 -1.75 1.64
N ALA A 17 -45.87 -0.75 0.81
CA ALA A 17 -44.85 -0.84 -0.20
C ALA A 17 -43.55 -1.22 0.50
N PHE A 18 -43.18 -2.50 0.44
CA PHE A 18 -41.81 -2.93 0.65
C PHE A 18 -41.02 -2.39 -0.55
N LEU A 19 -40.61 -1.12 -0.43
CA LEU A 19 -39.43 -0.65 -1.12
C LEU A 19 -38.31 -1.64 -0.77
N PRO A 20 -37.59 -2.19 -1.76
CA PRO A 20 -36.35 -2.87 -1.44
C PRO A 20 -35.46 -1.83 -0.78
N THR A 21 -35.30 -1.96 0.54
CA THR A 21 -34.19 -1.33 1.25
C THR A 21 -32.96 -1.78 0.50
N ALA A 22 -32.35 -0.83 -0.21
CA ALA A 22 -30.99 -0.97 -0.69
C ALA A 22 -30.19 -1.50 0.50
N ALA A 23 -29.74 -2.75 0.40
CA ALA A 23 -28.76 -3.28 1.31
C ALA A 23 -27.64 -2.24 1.30
N SER A 24 -27.48 -1.53 2.42
CA SER A 24 -26.33 -0.68 2.61
C SER A 24 -25.16 -1.62 2.39
N ALA A 25 -24.39 -1.35 1.34
CA ALA A 25 -23.06 -1.91 1.23
C ALA A 25 -22.43 -1.71 2.61
N GLU A 26 -22.17 -2.81 3.31
CA GLU A 26 -21.25 -2.81 4.43
C GLU A 26 -19.98 -2.19 3.88
N THR A 27 -19.82 -0.88 4.10
CA THR A 27 -18.52 -0.25 4.17
C THR A 27 -17.82 -0.96 5.32
N ASP A 28 -17.21 -2.09 5.01
CA ASP A 28 -16.02 -2.59 5.68
C ASP A 28 -14.95 -1.50 5.52
N THR A 29 -15.12 -0.40 6.25
CA THR A 29 -14.02 0.44 6.66
C THR A 29 -13.15 -0.45 7.53
N TYR A 30 -12.16 -1.09 6.90
CA TYR A 30 -11.08 -1.72 7.63
C TYR A 30 -10.39 -0.61 8.43
N GLU A 31 -10.77 -0.49 9.70
CA GLU A 31 -9.86 0.00 10.70
C GLU A 31 -8.59 -0.84 10.53
N ILE A 32 -7.48 -0.19 10.18
CA ILE A 32 -6.18 -0.73 10.52
C ILE A 32 -6.28 -0.98 12.02
N ARG A 33 -6.47 -2.24 12.42
CA ARG A 33 -6.47 -2.62 13.84
C ARG A 33 -5.04 -2.36 14.32
N SER A 34 -4.77 -1.13 14.71
CA SER A 34 -3.75 -0.84 15.69
C SER A 34 -4.05 -1.75 16.86
N LEU A 35 -3.21 -2.78 17.04
CA LEU A 35 -3.22 -3.67 18.19
C LEU A 35 -3.41 -2.84 19.47
N PRO A 36 -4.08 -3.40 20.49
CA PRO A 36 -4.57 -2.64 21.64
C PRO A 36 -3.48 -1.77 22.27
N ARG A 37 -3.91 -0.56 22.64
CA ARG A 37 -3.21 0.60 23.22
C ARG A 37 -2.27 0.34 24.42
N ALA A 38 -2.13 -0.90 24.87
CA ALA A 38 -1.42 -1.30 26.08
C ALA A 38 -0.33 -2.33 25.74
N SER A 39 0.72 -1.87 25.08
CA SER A 39 2.02 -2.54 25.15
C SER A 39 2.79 -1.87 26.28
N ASP A 40 3.11 -2.61 27.34
CA ASP A 40 3.99 -2.13 28.41
C ASP A 40 5.41 -1.87 27.88
N ASP A 41 5.78 -2.49 26.76
CA ASP A 41 7.00 -2.20 26.04
C ASP A 41 6.86 -0.89 25.26
N LEU A 42 7.68 0.09 25.65
CA LEU A 42 7.80 1.39 25.00
C LEU A 42 9.18 1.53 24.36
N TYR A 43 9.20 1.95 23.09
CA TYR A 43 10.39 2.46 22.43
C TYR A 43 10.38 3.99 22.50
N LYS A 44 11.28 4.57 23.29
CA LYS A 44 11.40 6.04 23.46
C LYS A 44 10.06 6.72 23.81
N GLY A 45 9.30 6.11 24.72
CA GLY A 45 8.01 6.64 25.21
C GLY A 45 6.81 6.38 24.29
N ILE A 46 6.97 5.55 23.25
CA ILE A 46 5.93 5.20 22.27
C ILE A 46 5.77 3.67 22.25
N PRO A 47 4.55 3.10 22.09
CA PRO A 47 4.35 1.65 22.08
C PRO A 47 5.27 0.96 21.06
N ALA A 48 6.05 -0.01 21.51
CA ALA A 48 7.07 -0.66 20.68
C ALA A 48 6.48 -1.42 19.47
N ASN A 49 5.20 -1.79 19.56
CA ASN A 49 4.43 -2.44 18.50
C ASN A 49 3.74 -1.46 17.54
N TRP A 50 3.85 -0.15 17.76
CA TRP A 50 3.28 0.84 16.85
C TRP A 50 4.11 0.89 15.56
N TYR A 51 3.47 0.76 14.41
CA TYR A 51 4.16 0.60 13.12
C TYR A 51 5.28 1.64 12.82
N PRO A 52 5.21 2.93 13.22
CA PRO A 52 6.28 3.91 12.97
C PRO A 52 7.55 3.59 13.76
N VAL A 53 7.46 2.83 14.85
CA VAL A 53 8.62 2.40 15.64
C VAL A 53 9.58 1.56 14.81
N TYR A 54 9.09 0.82 13.81
CA TYR A 54 9.96 0.11 12.87
C TYR A 54 10.91 1.07 12.15
N ALA A 55 10.36 2.11 11.50
CA ALA A 55 11.16 3.10 10.79
C ALA A 55 12.07 3.88 11.75
N LEU A 56 11.56 4.19 12.96
CA LEU A 56 12.29 4.91 13.99
C LEU A 56 13.53 4.17 14.48
N LYS A 57 13.40 2.87 14.79
CA LYS A 57 14.52 2.00 15.15
C LYS A 57 15.58 1.97 14.05
N GLY A 58 15.13 1.94 12.79
CA GLY A 58 16.00 2.03 11.63
C GLY A 58 16.76 3.36 11.58
N PHE A 59 16.06 4.48 11.70
CA PHE A 59 16.68 5.82 11.70
C PHE A 59 17.71 5.98 12.82
N ASP A 60 17.38 5.50 14.01
CA ASP A 60 18.26 5.58 15.17
C ASP A 60 19.55 4.76 15.01
N ALA A 61 19.60 3.81 14.07
CA ALA A 61 20.83 3.10 13.71
C ALA A 61 21.77 3.93 12.80
N TYR A 62 21.24 4.95 12.11
CA TYR A 62 22.02 5.86 11.24
C TYR A 62 22.37 7.19 11.92
N ALA A 63 21.59 7.59 12.92
CA ALA A 63 21.74 8.85 13.62
C ALA A 63 22.89 8.82 14.66
N ALA A 64 23.96 9.59 14.42
CA ALA A 64 24.97 9.85 15.45
C ALA A 64 24.34 10.54 16.68
N ALA A 65 24.85 10.25 17.89
CA ALA A 65 24.16 10.46 19.16
C ALA A 65 23.50 11.84 19.35
N LEU A 66 22.18 11.87 19.18
CA LEU A 66 21.18 12.40 20.11
C LEU A 66 19.90 11.58 19.92
N GLY A 67 19.78 10.50 20.70
CA GLY A 67 18.58 9.65 20.73
C GLY A 67 17.36 10.51 21.00
N SER A 68 16.49 10.63 20.00
CA SER A 68 15.52 11.71 19.97
C SER A 68 14.27 11.33 20.76
N ASP A 69 13.90 12.10 21.79
CA ASP A 69 12.51 12.10 22.26
C ASP A 69 11.63 12.68 21.14
N TRP A 70 10.97 11.82 20.37
CA TRP A 70 10.14 12.18 19.21
C TRP A 70 8.77 12.74 19.60
N THR A 71 8.48 12.81 20.90
CA THR A 71 7.23 13.26 21.48
C THR A 71 7.29 14.76 21.80
N SER A 72 7.08 15.64 20.81
CA SER A 72 6.89 17.06 21.09
C SER A 72 5.42 17.41 21.32
N SER A 73 4.83 17.04 22.46
CA SER A 73 3.69 17.78 23.05
C SER A 73 3.10 17.12 24.30
N SER A 74 3.25 17.83 25.43
CA SER A 74 2.46 17.75 26.67
C SER A 74 2.47 16.44 27.45
N GLY A 75 2.60 16.54 28.77
CA GLY A 75 2.55 15.41 29.72
C GLY A 75 1.23 14.64 29.78
N ASN A 76 0.38 14.72 28.76
CA ASN A 76 -0.79 13.85 28.59
C ASN A 76 -0.38 12.57 27.87
N LYS A 77 0.01 11.55 28.65
CA LYS A 77 0.28 10.16 28.22
C LYS A 77 -0.89 9.44 27.52
N LYS A 78 -1.99 10.15 27.20
CA LYS A 78 -3.25 9.58 26.70
C LYS A 78 -3.33 9.50 25.17
N PHE A 79 -2.46 10.22 24.45
CA PHE A 79 -2.46 10.24 22.98
C PHE A 79 -1.04 10.05 22.43
N LEU A 80 -0.92 9.23 21.38
CA LEU A 80 0.33 9.09 20.63
C LEU A 80 0.63 10.39 19.89
N PRO A 81 1.91 10.81 19.78
CA PRO A 81 2.26 12.00 19.02
C PRO A 81 1.84 11.82 17.55
N ALA A 82 1.28 12.86 16.94
CA ALA A 82 1.01 12.81 15.50
C ALA A 82 2.35 12.81 14.75
N LEU A 83 2.52 11.94 13.75
CA LEU A 83 3.80 11.83 13.03
C LEU A 83 4.19 13.14 12.32
N LYS A 84 3.21 13.97 11.94
CA LYS A 84 3.47 15.32 11.43
C LYS A 84 4.25 16.19 12.43
N ASP A 85 4.06 15.98 13.73
CA ASP A 85 4.73 16.75 14.77
C ASP A 85 6.19 16.31 14.94
N TRP A 86 6.56 15.10 14.48
CA TRP A 86 7.94 14.63 14.49
C TRP A 86 8.84 15.50 13.62
N VAL A 87 8.32 16.01 12.50
CA VAL A 87 9.06 16.91 11.61
C VAL A 87 9.42 18.19 12.36
N THR A 88 8.45 18.83 13.00
CA THR A 88 8.66 20.02 13.83
C THR A 88 9.56 19.74 15.05
N ALA A 89 9.41 18.57 15.68
CA ALA A 89 10.25 18.16 16.81
C ALA A 89 11.72 17.99 16.39
N ALA A 90 11.94 17.40 15.21
CA ALA A 90 13.26 17.17 14.65
C ALA A 90 13.94 18.50 14.31
N GLU A 91 13.24 19.42 13.65
CA GLU A 91 13.72 20.79 13.36
C GLU A 91 14.16 21.49 14.65
N LYS A 92 13.33 21.47 15.71
CA LYS A 92 13.67 22.08 17.01
C LYS A 92 14.90 21.47 17.68
N LYS A 93 15.24 20.23 17.36
CA LYS A 93 16.40 19.50 17.87
C LYS A 93 17.63 19.60 16.96
N GLY A 94 17.59 20.46 15.93
CA GLY A 94 18.71 20.71 15.02
C GLY A 94 18.91 19.66 13.93
N TRP A 95 18.04 18.66 13.83
CA TRP A 95 18.08 17.71 12.73
C TRP A 95 17.87 18.42 11.40
N LEU A 96 18.56 17.95 10.37
CA LEU A 96 18.27 18.40 9.01
C LEU A 96 16.89 17.87 8.60
N VAL A 97 15.99 18.81 8.31
CA VAL A 97 14.65 18.50 7.82
C VAL A 97 14.45 19.16 6.46
N SER A 98 13.88 18.39 5.54
CA SER A 98 13.53 18.88 4.20
C SER A 98 12.08 18.58 3.88
N ARG A 99 11.46 19.44 3.07
CA ARG A 99 10.14 19.20 2.46
C ARG A 99 10.25 18.87 0.97
N GLU A 100 11.46 18.64 0.49
CA GLU A 100 11.76 18.26 -0.88
C GLU A 100 12.23 16.82 -0.95
N ILE A 101 11.49 15.96 -1.66
CA ILE A 101 11.79 14.53 -1.73
C ILE A 101 13.18 14.23 -2.32
N THR A 102 13.69 15.11 -3.17
CA THR A 102 15.01 15.05 -3.80
C THR A 102 16.16 15.29 -2.82
N ALA A 103 15.87 15.76 -1.60
CA ALA A 103 16.84 15.87 -0.52
C ALA A 103 16.91 14.60 0.36
N ALA A 104 16.27 13.51 -0.06
CA ALA A 104 16.30 12.25 0.67
C ALA A 104 17.72 11.67 0.74
N GLU A 105 18.06 11.11 1.90
CA GLU A 105 19.30 10.38 2.14
C GLU A 105 18.96 9.00 2.69
N VAL A 106 19.83 8.02 2.45
CA VAL A 106 19.72 6.70 3.09
C VAL A 106 19.74 6.86 4.61
N GLY A 107 18.82 6.16 5.28
CA GLY A 107 18.61 6.24 6.72
C GLY A 107 17.66 7.36 7.17
N ALA A 108 17.18 8.22 6.26
CA ALA A 108 16.20 9.25 6.60
C ALA A 108 14.83 8.67 6.98
N LEU A 109 14.13 9.35 7.89
CA LEU A 109 12.70 9.14 8.10
C LEU A 109 11.93 9.92 7.05
N LEU A 110 11.13 9.18 6.30
CA LEU A 110 10.19 9.68 5.32
C LEU A 110 8.81 9.77 5.97
N ILE A 111 8.31 10.99 6.20
CA ILE A 111 6.97 11.22 6.76
C ILE A 111 6.05 11.63 5.62
N LEU A 112 5.10 10.75 5.33
CA LEU A 112 4.12 10.92 4.27
C LEU A 112 2.72 11.00 4.86
N SER A 113 1.81 11.57 4.07
CA SER A 113 0.39 11.66 4.37
C SER A 113 -0.41 11.22 3.17
N ASP A 114 -1.53 10.57 3.44
CA ASP A 114 -2.54 10.22 2.46
C ASP A 114 -3.95 10.51 3.02
N SER A 115 -5.00 10.07 2.33
CA SER A 115 -6.39 10.24 2.79
C SER A 115 -6.75 9.41 4.05
N TYR A 116 -5.89 8.48 4.49
CA TYR A 116 -6.09 7.63 5.67
C TYR A 116 -5.22 8.04 6.87
N GLY A 117 -4.22 8.91 6.67
CA GLY A 117 -3.47 9.52 7.76
C GLY A 117 -2.03 9.81 7.39
N THR A 118 -1.19 9.90 8.41
CA THR A 118 0.26 10.05 8.26
C THR A 118 0.94 8.74 8.59
N TYR A 119 2.03 8.42 7.90
CA TYR A 119 2.86 7.25 8.18
C TYR A 119 4.35 7.56 7.98
N ALA A 120 5.21 6.71 8.55
CA ALA A 120 6.65 6.89 8.56
C ALA A 120 7.34 5.68 7.91
N GLY A 121 8.26 5.96 6.99
CA GLY A 121 9.13 4.98 6.34
C GLY A 121 10.61 5.28 6.59
N LEU A 122 11.45 4.26 6.50
CA LEU A 122 12.91 4.41 6.52
C LEU A 122 13.44 4.38 5.09
N VAL A 123 14.07 5.45 4.61
CA VAL A 123 14.72 5.46 3.28
C VAL A 123 15.90 4.49 3.29
N THR A 124 15.93 3.54 2.37
CA THR A 124 17.02 2.56 2.25
C THR A 124 17.86 2.78 1.00
N GLU A 125 17.30 3.34 -0.06
CA GLU A 125 17.99 3.60 -1.32
C GLU A 125 17.49 4.89 -1.97
N VAL A 126 18.39 5.60 -2.63
CA VAL A 126 18.11 6.89 -3.29
C VAL A 126 18.69 6.83 -4.71
N TYR A 127 17.84 7.09 -5.70
CA TYR A 127 18.18 7.14 -7.12
C TYR A 127 17.84 8.52 -7.67
N ALA A 128 18.21 8.79 -8.94
CA ALA A 128 17.99 10.09 -9.56
C ALA A 128 16.50 10.47 -9.71
N ASP A 129 15.64 9.47 -9.89
CA ASP A 129 14.21 9.61 -10.23
C ASP A 129 13.25 9.03 -9.18
N LYS A 130 13.77 8.30 -8.20
CA LYS A 130 12.97 7.60 -7.18
C LYS A 130 13.78 7.30 -5.92
N LEU A 131 13.07 6.88 -4.87
CA LEU A 131 13.68 6.26 -3.71
C LEU A 131 12.97 4.97 -3.33
N TYR A 132 13.65 4.15 -2.52
CA TYR A 132 13.03 3.03 -1.83
C TYR A 132 13.04 3.26 -0.33
N TYR A 133 11.95 2.86 0.32
CA TYR A 133 11.80 2.97 1.76
C TYR A 133 11.15 1.74 2.36
N LYS A 134 11.46 1.42 3.62
CA LYS A 134 10.86 0.30 4.34
C LYS A 134 9.82 0.77 5.34
N MET A 135 8.68 0.10 5.35
CA MET A 135 7.66 0.17 6.39
C MET A 135 6.86 -1.14 6.46
N PRO A 136 6.11 -1.41 7.54
CA PRO A 136 5.17 -2.51 7.57
C PRO A 136 4.12 -2.40 6.46
N ASN A 137 3.85 -3.50 5.73
CA ASN A 137 2.79 -3.57 4.73
C ASN A 137 1.40 -3.79 5.36
N ILE A 138 0.39 -4.07 4.54
CA ILE A 138 -0.99 -4.33 5.00
C ILE A 138 -1.13 -5.57 5.89
N GLU A 139 -0.16 -6.48 5.88
CA GLU A 139 -0.06 -7.65 6.76
C GLU A 139 0.78 -7.37 8.03
N GLY A 140 1.30 -6.14 8.17
CA GLY A 140 2.20 -5.76 9.26
C GLY A 140 3.65 -6.23 9.08
N LEU A 141 4.02 -6.75 7.91
CA LEU A 141 5.36 -7.26 7.63
C LEU A 141 6.28 -6.17 7.06
N PRO A 142 7.53 -6.04 7.56
CA PRO A 142 8.50 -5.10 6.99
C PRO A 142 8.70 -5.34 5.49
N SER A 143 8.30 -4.36 4.68
CA SER A 143 8.30 -4.46 3.22
C SER A 143 8.95 -3.25 2.59
N LEU A 144 9.52 -3.45 1.40
CA LEU A 144 10.14 -2.40 0.62
C LEU A 144 9.07 -1.72 -0.24
N PHE A 145 8.98 -0.40 -0.16
CA PHE A 145 8.09 0.43 -0.96
C PHE A 145 8.92 1.31 -1.89
N THR A 146 8.34 1.65 -3.04
CA THR A 146 8.94 2.57 -4.01
C THR A 146 8.17 3.88 -4.03
N LEU A 147 8.88 5.00 -4.14
CA LEU A 147 8.29 6.32 -4.38
C LEU A 147 9.04 7.03 -5.51
N ASN A 148 8.38 7.29 -6.63
CA ASN A 148 8.96 8.09 -7.71
C ASN A 148 8.84 9.59 -7.39
N TYR A 149 9.84 10.37 -7.78
CA TYR A 149 9.86 11.81 -7.48
C TYR A 149 8.83 12.61 -8.28
N SER A 150 8.42 12.09 -9.45
CA SER A 150 7.27 12.59 -10.21
C SER A 150 5.97 12.59 -9.40
N ASP A 151 5.89 11.72 -8.40
CA ASP A 151 4.65 11.39 -7.72
C ASP A 151 4.44 12.22 -6.44
N LYS A 152 5.37 13.14 -6.13
CA LYS A 152 5.44 13.85 -4.83
C LYS A 152 4.21 14.70 -4.46
N ASN A 153 3.32 14.93 -5.42
CA ASN A 153 2.02 15.60 -5.26
C ASN A 153 0.88 14.90 -6.04
N LEU A 154 1.14 13.72 -6.63
CA LEU A 154 0.26 13.09 -7.63
C LEU A 154 0.12 11.56 -7.47
N GLY A 155 0.93 10.89 -6.64
CA GLY A 155 0.86 9.43 -6.43
C GLY A 155 0.12 9.01 -5.15
N GLY A 156 -0.86 9.78 -4.71
CA GLY A 156 -1.66 9.44 -3.52
C GLY A 156 -1.00 9.79 -2.19
N TYR A 157 0.20 10.35 -2.25
CA TYR A 157 0.94 10.78 -1.08
C TYR A 157 1.31 12.25 -1.13
N LYS A 158 1.29 12.86 0.04
CA LYS A 158 1.83 14.18 0.31
C LYS A 158 3.05 14.02 1.21
N LEU A 159 4.19 14.52 0.76
CA LEU A 159 5.36 14.64 1.62
C LEU A 159 5.09 15.65 2.74
N ILE A 160 5.14 15.19 3.99
CA ILE A 160 5.06 16.06 5.17
C ILE A 160 6.46 16.56 5.55
N GLY A 161 7.43 15.65 5.50
CA GLY A 161 8.84 16.00 5.70
C GLY A 161 9.75 14.79 5.63
N LEU A 162 11.01 15.07 5.36
CA LEU A 162 12.15 14.17 5.50
C LEU A 162 12.93 14.60 6.73
N ILE A 163 13.24 13.66 7.63
CA ILE A 163 14.17 13.88 8.74
C ILE A 163 15.43 13.09 8.41
N VAL A 164 16.51 13.79 8.12
CA VAL A 164 17.79 13.20 7.70
C VAL A 164 18.60 12.83 8.94
N PRO A 165 19.33 11.69 8.96
CA PRO A 165 20.02 11.19 10.16
C PRO A 165 21.33 11.96 10.46
N ARG A 166 21.33 13.28 10.26
CA ARG A 166 22.43 14.18 10.59
C ARG A 166 21.92 15.57 10.97
N GLN A 167 22.75 16.32 11.69
CA GLN A 167 22.49 17.72 12.00
C GLN A 167 22.62 18.58 10.75
N ALA A 168 21.90 19.71 10.68
CA ALA A 168 21.88 20.60 9.51
C ALA A 168 23.27 21.09 9.06
N ALA A 169 24.23 21.21 9.99
CA ALA A 169 25.59 21.65 9.72
C ALA A 169 26.59 20.50 9.45
N ALA A 170 26.20 19.24 9.62
CA ALA A 170 27.08 18.09 9.42
C ALA A 170 27.12 17.69 7.94
N SER A 171 28.28 17.26 7.42
CA SER A 171 28.40 16.76 6.05
C SER A 171 27.56 15.49 5.83
N ALA A 172 27.08 15.30 4.60
CA ALA A 172 26.39 14.07 4.22
C ALA A 172 27.33 12.86 4.40
N PHE A 173 26.81 11.76 4.92
CA PHE A 173 27.55 10.51 4.95
C PHE A 173 27.71 9.98 3.51
N SER A 174 28.93 9.66 3.09
CA SER A 174 29.13 8.94 1.84
C SER A 174 28.75 7.48 2.06
N PHE A 175 27.59 7.07 1.56
CA PHE A 175 27.23 5.66 1.53
C PHE A 175 27.69 5.02 0.22
N ASN A 176 28.37 3.89 0.31
CA ASN A 176 28.62 3.03 -0.84
C ASN A 176 27.38 2.16 -1.04
N ALA A 177 26.60 2.42 -2.10
CA ALA A 177 25.41 1.67 -2.50
C ALA A 177 25.75 0.25 -3.03
N ALA A 178 26.60 -0.48 -2.32
CA ALA A 178 27.13 -1.76 -2.78
C ALA A 178 26.49 -2.92 -2.00
N ARG A 179 25.79 -3.75 -2.79
CA ARG A 179 25.38 -5.14 -2.53
C ARG A 179 24.05 -5.32 -1.81
N LEU A 180 22.99 -5.24 -2.61
CA LEU A 180 21.81 -6.05 -2.37
C LEU A 180 22.18 -7.54 -2.53
N PRO A 181 21.75 -8.43 -1.62
CA PRO A 181 21.80 -9.86 -1.89
C PRO A 181 20.89 -10.17 -3.08
N SER A 182 21.50 -10.68 -4.16
CA SER A 182 20.76 -11.29 -5.25
C SER A 182 20.16 -12.59 -4.72
N VAL A 183 18.83 -12.67 -4.64
CA VAL A 183 18.18 -13.98 -4.47
C VAL A 183 18.31 -14.67 -5.82
N GLU A 184 19.12 -15.73 -5.88
CA GLU A 184 19.20 -16.56 -7.08
C GLU A 184 17.84 -17.23 -7.34
N PRO A 185 17.21 -16.98 -8.49
CA PRO A 185 15.90 -17.51 -8.77
C PRO A 185 16.03 -18.85 -9.48
N ASP A 186 16.00 -19.94 -8.72
CA ASP A 186 16.42 -21.26 -9.22
C ASP A 186 15.29 -22.11 -9.83
N GLU A 187 14.08 -21.56 -9.96
CA GLU A 187 12.94 -22.32 -10.45
C GLU A 187 12.24 -21.63 -11.63
N SER A 188 12.15 -22.34 -12.75
CA SER A 188 11.16 -22.06 -13.79
C SER A 188 9.74 -22.26 -13.23
N TYR A 189 8.78 -21.44 -13.64
CA TYR A 189 7.39 -21.59 -13.20
C TYR A 189 6.42 -21.46 -14.38
N LYS A 190 5.69 -22.53 -14.65
CA LYS A 190 4.57 -22.59 -15.61
C LYS A 190 4.82 -21.88 -16.95
N GLY A 191 5.98 -22.10 -17.57
CA GLY A 191 6.34 -21.52 -18.87
C GLY A 191 7.26 -20.29 -18.80
N LEU A 192 7.51 -19.76 -17.59
CA LEU A 192 8.45 -18.67 -17.38
C LEU A 192 9.88 -19.19 -17.14
N PRO A 193 10.90 -18.49 -17.69
CA PRO A 193 12.29 -18.81 -17.39
C PRO A 193 12.62 -18.53 -15.92
N PRO A 194 13.57 -19.28 -15.32
CA PRO A 194 14.09 -18.97 -13.99
C PRO A 194 14.52 -17.51 -13.91
N GLY A 195 14.15 -16.83 -12.82
CA GLY A 195 14.44 -15.40 -12.63
C GLY A 195 13.52 -14.42 -13.28
N SER A 196 12.44 -14.88 -13.92
CA SER A 196 11.38 -13.96 -14.30
C SER A 196 10.78 -13.28 -13.05
N PRO A 197 10.69 -11.93 -13.03
CA PRO A 197 10.05 -11.19 -11.94
C PRO A 197 8.54 -11.49 -11.83
N LEU A 198 7.95 -12.15 -12.83
CA LEU A 198 6.54 -12.53 -12.80
C LEU A 198 6.29 -13.75 -11.90
N ILE A 199 7.31 -14.55 -11.61
CA ILE A 199 7.16 -15.83 -10.89
C ILE A 199 6.58 -15.65 -9.48
N PRO A 200 7.09 -14.74 -8.62
CA PRO A 200 6.51 -14.54 -7.28
C PRO A 200 5.05 -14.12 -7.34
N LEU A 201 4.72 -13.20 -8.26
CA LEU A 201 3.35 -12.69 -8.44
C LEU A 201 2.39 -13.81 -8.87
N LEU A 202 2.82 -14.64 -9.81
CA LEU A 202 2.01 -15.76 -10.31
C LEU A 202 1.89 -16.88 -9.29
N LYS A 203 2.93 -17.18 -8.50
CA LYS A 203 2.82 -18.16 -7.41
C LYS A 203 1.74 -17.75 -6.41
N GLU A 204 1.66 -16.47 -6.06
CA GLU A 204 0.64 -15.97 -5.15
C GLU A 204 -0.74 -15.88 -5.80
N PHE A 205 -0.85 -15.42 -7.05
CA PHE A 205 -2.10 -15.42 -7.80
C PHE A 205 -2.68 -16.84 -7.96
N ASP A 206 -1.85 -17.78 -8.40
CA ASP A 206 -2.22 -19.17 -8.63
C ASP A 206 -2.52 -19.90 -7.31
N ARG A 207 -2.03 -19.43 -6.16
CA ARG A 207 -2.43 -19.96 -4.85
C ARG A 207 -3.92 -19.69 -4.55
N LEU A 208 -4.49 -18.67 -5.18
CA LEU A 208 -5.88 -18.25 -4.96
C LEU A 208 -6.87 -18.93 -5.92
N HIS A 209 -6.41 -19.80 -6.82
CA HIS A 209 -7.29 -20.58 -7.70
C HIS A 209 -6.77 -22.02 -7.93
N SER A 210 -7.66 -22.94 -8.30
CA SER A 210 -7.33 -24.37 -8.37
C SER A 210 -6.82 -24.85 -9.74
N GLN A 211 -6.96 -24.04 -10.79
CA GLN A 211 -6.57 -24.40 -12.16
C GLN A 211 -5.13 -24.01 -12.48
N SER A 212 -4.39 -24.91 -13.14
CA SER A 212 -3.04 -24.59 -13.62
C SER A 212 -3.10 -23.89 -14.98
N ILE A 213 -2.68 -22.63 -15.03
CA ILE A 213 -2.59 -21.84 -16.27
C ILE A 213 -1.15 -21.87 -16.76
N ALA A 214 -0.93 -22.22 -18.03
CA ALA A 214 0.38 -22.16 -18.66
C ALA A 214 0.69 -20.71 -19.05
N TRP A 215 1.18 -19.92 -18.09
CA TRP A 215 1.56 -18.54 -18.28
C TRP A 215 2.75 -18.40 -19.25
N THR A 216 2.87 -17.22 -19.86
CA THR A 216 4.01 -16.91 -20.75
C THR A 216 4.68 -15.62 -20.30
N ASP A 217 5.91 -15.38 -20.76
CA ASP A 217 6.63 -14.12 -20.52
C ASP A 217 6.09 -12.96 -21.38
N GLN A 218 5.19 -13.26 -22.32
CA GLN A 218 4.52 -12.28 -23.17
C GLN A 218 3.20 -11.83 -22.53
N LEU A 219 3.25 -10.73 -21.76
CA LEU A 219 2.09 -10.18 -21.05
C LEU A 219 0.90 -9.87 -21.98
N GLU A 220 1.15 -9.55 -23.25
CA GLU A 220 0.08 -9.31 -24.23
C GLU A 220 -0.80 -10.55 -24.48
N GLN A 221 -0.31 -11.75 -24.21
CA GLN A 221 -1.07 -12.99 -24.35
C GLN A 221 -1.95 -13.30 -23.13
N TRP A 222 -1.73 -12.64 -21.99
CA TRP A 222 -2.35 -13.01 -20.72
C TRP A 222 -3.86 -12.83 -20.71
N LEU A 223 -4.38 -11.86 -21.47
CA LEU A 223 -5.83 -11.70 -21.64
C LEU A 223 -6.46 -12.94 -22.27
N ALA A 224 -5.92 -13.38 -23.41
CA ALA A 224 -6.43 -14.55 -24.13
C ALA A 224 -6.26 -15.83 -23.29
N LEU A 225 -5.16 -15.97 -22.55
CA LEU A 225 -4.94 -17.09 -21.63
C LEU A 225 -5.96 -17.10 -20.48
N ALA A 226 -6.24 -15.95 -19.88
CA ALA A 226 -7.23 -15.81 -18.83
C ALA A 226 -8.64 -16.19 -19.33
N GLU A 227 -9.05 -15.67 -20.48
CA GLU A 227 -10.33 -15.98 -21.10
C GLU A 227 -10.45 -17.47 -21.47
N ALA A 228 -9.41 -18.06 -22.06
CA ALA A 228 -9.37 -19.49 -22.39
C ALA A 228 -9.50 -20.40 -21.16
N ASN A 229 -9.04 -19.93 -20.00
CA ASN A 229 -9.16 -20.62 -18.72
C ASN A 229 -10.37 -20.15 -17.89
N ARG A 230 -11.30 -19.38 -18.49
CA ARG A 230 -12.52 -18.88 -17.84
C ARG A 230 -12.25 -18.08 -16.57
N LEU A 231 -11.12 -17.39 -16.49
CA LEU A 231 -10.90 -16.41 -15.44
C LEU A 231 -11.73 -15.17 -15.72
N LYS A 232 -12.21 -14.54 -14.65
CA LYS A 232 -12.86 -13.24 -14.78
C LYS A 232 -11.83 -12.18 -15.16
N VAL A 233 -12.21 -11.30 -16.08
CA VAL A 233 -11.42 -10.14 -16.48
C VAL A 233 -12.28 -8.88 -16.32
N SER A 234 -11.64 -7.75 -16.00
CA SER A 234 -12.31 -6.45 -16.03
C SER A 234 -11.48 -5.40 -16.74
N LEU A 235 -12.17 -4.60 -17.55
CA LEU A 235 -11.66 -3.41 -18.23
C LEU A 235 -12.05 -2.11 -17.50
N ASP A 236 -12.63 -2.21 -16.30
CA ASP A 236 -12.91 -1.05 -15.46
C ASP A 236 -11.78 -0.84 -14.44
N PRO A 237 -11.02 0.28 -14.51
CA PRO A 237 -9.94 0.56 -13.56
C PRO A 237 -10.41 0.62 -12.11
N ARG A 238 -11.69 0.91 -11.83
CA ARG A 238 -12.25 1.01 -10.46
C ARG A 238 -12.76 -0.32 -9.89
N SER A 239 -12.72 -1.38 -10.68
CA SER A 239 -13.22 -2.70 -10.28
C SER A 239 -12.14 -3.56 -9.58
N ALA A 240 -11.06 -2.95 -9.11
CA ALA A 240 -9.95 -3.68 -8.50
C ALA A 240 -10.42 -4.53 -7.30
N LYS A 241 -9.78 -5.70 -7.14
CA LYS A 241 -9.99 -6.58 -5.98
C LYS A 241 -8.64 -7.10 -5.50
N THR A 242 -8.52 -7.29 -4.19
CA THR A 242 -7.37 -7.98 -3.61
C THR A 242 -7.17 -9.34 -4.26
N GLY A 243 -5.92 -9.66 -4.61
CA GLY A 243 -5.54 -10.87 -5.32
C GLY A 243 -5.67 -10.80 -6.84
N ALA A 244 -6.18 -9.70 -7.42
CA ALA A 244 -6.21 -9.53 -8.87
C ALA A 244 -4.82 -9.20 -9.44
N LEU A 245 -4.52 -9.69 -10.64
CA LEU A 245 -3.40 -9.19 -11.44
C LEU A 245 -3.84 -7.90 -12.14
N LEU A 246 -3.10 -6.82 -11.91
CA LEU A 246 -3.20 -5.57 -12.64
C LEU A 246 -2.20 -5.59 -13.79
N LEU A 247 -2.69 -5.34 -15.01
CA LEU A 247 -1.85 -5.14 -16.18
C LEU A 247 -1.95 -3.69 -16.64
N THR A 248 -0.80 -3.09 -16.97
CA THR A 248 -0.70 -1.70 -17.43
C THR A 248 0.09 -1.56 -18.73
N TYR A 249 -0.28 -0.56 -19.51
CA TYR A 249 0.42 -0.17 -20.72
C TYR A 249 1.71 0.62 -20.41
N LYS A 250 2.71 0.42 -21.25
CA LYS A 250 3.88 1.29 -21.40
C LYS A 250 4.20 1.38 -22.88
N ASN A 251 4.33 2.59 -23.41
CA ASN A 251 4.58 2.81 -24.85
C ASN A 251 3.60 2.04 -25.75
N ARG A 252 2.30 2.03 -25.38
CA ARG A 252 1.19 1.35 -26.10
C ARG A 252 1.28 -0.18 -26.15
N LYS A 253 2.11 -0.81 -25.32
CA LYS A 253 2.17 -2.27 -25.13
C LYS A 253 1.92 -2.64 -23.68
N ILE A 254 1.35 -3.81 -23.43
CA ILE A 254 1.19 -4.32 -22.05
C ILE A 254 2.58 -4.72 -21.59
N ALA A 255 3.10 -4.04 -20.58
CA ALA A 255 4.52 -4.15 -20.23
C ALA A 255 4.76 -4.44 -18.75
N GLU A 256 3.75 -4.24 -17.91
CA GLU A 256 3.90 -4.36 -16.46
C GLU A 256 2.71 -5.15 -15.92
N ALA A 257 3.02 -6.12 -15.06
CA ALA A 257 2.05 -6.89 -14.29
C ALA A 257 2.36 -6.72 -12.80
N ARG A 258 1.31 -6.47 -12.01
CA ARG A 258 1.40 -6.27 -10.56
C ARG A 258 0.28 -7.04 -9.87
N LEU A 259 0.46 -7.44 -8.62
CA LEU A 259 -0.58 -8.10 -7.82
C LEU A 259 -1.25 -7.08 -6.89
N VAL A 260 -2.57 -6.97 -6.93
CA VAL A 260 -3.32 -6.07 -6.03
C VAL A 260 -3.35 -6.68 -4.62
N LYS A 261 -2.73 -5.99 -3.65
CA LYS A 261 -2.65 -6.44 -2.25
C LYS A 261 -3.70 -5.77 -1.35
N ALA A 262 -4.13 -4.56 -1.70
CA ALA A 262 -5.23 -3.88 -1.02
C ALA A 262 -5.94 -2.91 -1.95
N VAL A 263 -7.23 -2.67 -1.66
CA VAL A 263 -8.09 -1.76 -2.41
C VAL A 263 -8.71 -0.76 -1.46
N TYR A 264 -8.61 0.52 -1.81
CA TYR A 264 -9.20 1.66 -1.12
C TYR A 264 -10.12 2.42 -2.09
N PRO A 265 -11.09 3.20 -1.60
CA PRO A 265 -11.94 4.07 -2.42
C PRO A 265 -11.22 4.92 -3.48
N ASP A 266 -10.02 5.43 -3.18
CA ASP A 266 -9.26 6.34 -4.04
C ASP A 266 -7.99 5.72 -4.63
N ARG A 267 -7.54 4.55 -4.15
CA ARG A 267 -6.27 3.93 -4.54
C ARG A 267 -6.21 2.42 -4.39
N ILE A 268 -5.15 1.83 -4.91
CA ILE A 268 -4.76 0.44 -4.68
C ILE A 268 -3.32 0.37 -4.16
N ILE A 269 -3.03 -0.67 -3.38
CA ILE A 269 -1.66 -1.07 -3.05
C ILE A 269 -1.35 -2.30 -3.88
N VAL A 270 -0.25 -2.24 -4.62
CA VAL A 270 0.17 -3.31 -5.52
C VAL A 270 1.55 -3.81 -5.14
N GLU A 271 1.74 -5.10 -5.29
CA GLU A 271 3.02 -5.78 -5.22
C GLU A 271 3.57 -5.95 -6.63
N GLN A 272 4.84 -5.64 -6.82
CA GLN A 272 5.56 -5.86 -8.06
C GLN A 272 6.90 -6.49 -7.74
N SER A 273 7.42 -7.31 -8.66
CA SER A 273 8.80 -7.76 -8.57
C SER A 273 9.64 -7.09 -9.65
N ALA A 274 10.83 -6.65 -9.26
CA ALA A 274 11.85 -6.18 -10.19
C ALA A 274 13.21 -6.50 -9.59
N ASN A 275 14.18 -6.90 -10.40
CA ASN A 275 15.56 -7.20 -9.98
C ASN A 275 15.64 -8.19 -8.79
N ASN A 276 14.85 -9.27 -8.82
CA ASN A 276 14.75 -10.28 -7.76
C ASN A 276 14.35 -9.75 -6.38
N GLN A 277 13.68 -8.60 -6.35
CA GLN A 277 13.12 -8.02 -5.14
C GLN A 277 11.64 -7.78 -5.31
N ILE A 278 10.91 -7.90 -4.20
CA ILE A 278 9.49 -7.58 -4.10
C ILE A 278 9.37 -6.17 -3.54
N HIS A 279 8.61 -5.35 -4.24
CA HIS A 279 8.35 -3.96 -3.91
C HIS A 279 6.85 -3.73 -3.85
N PHE A 280 6.44 -2.83 -2.97
CA PHE A 280 5.08 -2.34 -2.89
C PHE A 280 5.00 -0.92 -3.44
N GLU A 281 3.88 -0.61 -4.07
CA GLU A 281 3.60 0.70 -4.63
C GLU A 281 2.14 1.06 -4.36
N GLN A 282 1.86 2.35 -4.17
CA GLN A 282 0.49 2.84 -4.08
C GLN A 282 0.14 3.59 -5.37
N LEU A 283 -0.98 3.20 -5.98
CA LEU A 283 -1.45 3.77 -7.23
C LEU A 283 -2.82 4.39 -7.01
N LEU A 284 -2.97 5.68 -7.29
CA LEU A 284 -4.28 6.34 -7.31
C LEU A 284 -5.08 5.91 -8.53
N TYR A 285 -6.40 5.76 -8.36
CA TYR A 285 -7.28 5.52 -9.51
C TYR A 285 -7.31 6.69 -10.50
N SER A 286 -7.14 7.93 -10.01
CA SER A 286 -7.06 9.13 -10.87
C SER A 286 -5.88 9.10 -11.83
N ASP A 287 -4.81 8.40 -11.46
CA ASP A 287 -3.52 8.46 -12.15
C ASP A 287 -3.18 7.16 -12.88
N LEU A 288 -4.06 6.15 -12.78
CA LEU A 288 -3.99 4.88 -13.51
C LEU A 288 -4.37 5.04 -15.00
N SER A 289 -3.85 6.08 -15.64
CA SER A 289 -4.08 6.44 -17.04
C SER A 289 -3.55 5.40 -18.03
N ASN A 290 -2.63 4.54 -17.59
CA ASN A 290 -2.07 3.44 -18.34
C ASN A 290 -2.73 2.09 -18.03
N PHE A 291 -3.90 2.07 -17.37
CA PHE A 291 -4.64 0.85 -17.10
C PHE A 291 -4.91 0.04 -18.39
N ALA A 292 -4.68 -1.28 -18.35
CA ALA A 292 -5.09 -2.19 -19.41
C ALA A 292 -6.30 -3.03 -18.95
N PHE A 293 -6.10 -3.90 -17.96
CA PHE A 293 -7.17 -4.74 -17.39
C PHE A 293 -6.74 -5.34 -16.05
N TYR A 294 -7.73 -5.86 -15.32
CA TYR A 294 -7.53 -6.79 -14.22
C TYR A 294 -7.85 -8.22 -14.67
N ILE A 295 -7.04 -9.19 -14.21
CA ILE A 295 -7.39 -10.61 -14.22
C ILE A 295 -7.64 -11.02 -12.77
N TYR A 296 -8.77 -11.66 -12.49
CA TYR A 296 -9.11 -12.14 -11.16
C TYR A 296 -8.87 -13.63 -11.02
N PRO A 297 -8.52 -14.12 -9.82
CA PRO A 297 -8.36 -15.56 -9.58
C PRO A 297 -9.70 -16.30 -9.58
N GLN A 298 -10.84 -15.59 -9.47
CA GLN A 298 -12.15 -16.21 -9.55
C GLN A 298 -12.52 -16.56 -11.00
N GLN A 299 -13.23 -17.68 -11.16
CA GLN A 299 -13.83 -18.05 -12.44
C GLN A 299 -14.98 -17.09 -12.81
N ALA A 300 -15.11 -16.84 -14.11
CA ALA A 300 -16.14 -16.02 -14.72
C ALA A 300 -17.52 -16.71 -14.72
#